data_AF-A0A7G2RVA6-F1
#
_entry.id   AF-A0A7G2RVA6-F1
#
_cell.length_a   1.000
_cell.length_b   1.000
_cell.length_c   1.000
_cell.angle_alpha   90.00
_cell.angle_beta   90.00
_cell.angle_gamma   90.00
#
_symmetry.space_group_name_H-M   'P 1'
#
loop_
_entity.id
_entity.type
_entity.pdbx_description
1 polymer ?
#
loop_
_entity_poly.entity_id
_entity_poly.type
_entity_poly.pdbx_seq_one_letter_code
_entity_poly.pdbx_strand_id
1 'polypeptide(L)'
;MKHITSGRIASALIAATLLTSPMAMASDHGEHHRGKHDKAEMCENMREGKGWFNDEKRQEKWAEHRNDMADRLKLTDEQREIWDEIHEERREKHSAKMEKRQKKMEKRCKDMENSTSEQ
;
A
#
# COMPACT_ATOMS: atom_id res chain seq x y z
N MET A 1 48.28 -10.77 -20.52
CA MET A 1 47.98 -9.38 -20.95
C MET A 1 47.13 -9.42 -22.20
N LYS A 2 45.94 -8.81 -22.18
CA LYS A 2 45.37 -7.99 -23.27
C LYS A 2 43.97 -7.49 -22.89
N HIS A 3 43.99 -6.28 -22.33
CA HIS A 3 43.02 -5.20 -22.40
C HIS A 3 41.54 -5.49 -22.16
N ILE A 4 41.10 -5.11 -20.95
CA ILE A 4 39.78 -4.53 -20.67
C ILE A 4 39.64 -3.31 -21.59
N THR A 5 38.91 -3.45 -22.70
CA THR A 5 38.54 -2.31 -23.54
C THR A 5 37.18 -1.80 -23.10
N SER A 6 37.27 -0.73 -22.32
CA SER A 6 36.22 0.25 -22.07
C SER A 6 35.49 0.64 -23.37
N GLY A 7 34.29 0.11 -23.57
CA GLY A 7 33.32 0.65 -24.50
C GLY A 7 32.47 1.70 -23.79
N ARG A 8 33.03 2.89 -23.57
CA ARG A 8 32.24 4.05 -23.19
C ARG A 8 31.32 4.38 -24.37
N ILE A 9 30.07 3.90 -24.31
CA ILE A 9 29.01 4.40 -25.18
C ILE A 9 28.65 5.79 -24.66
N ALA A 10 29.37 6.78 -25.17
CA ALA A 10 28.97 8.17 -25.14
C ALA A 10 28.03 8.41 -26.33
N SER A 11 26.73 8.44 -26.06
CA SER A 11 25.72 9.01 -26.95
C SER A 11 24.64 9.60 -26.04
N ALA A 12 24.82 10.84 -25.60
CA ALA A 12 24.28 12.03 -26.26
C ALA A 12 22.72 12.03 -26.26
N LEU A 13 22.19 12.69 -25.23
CA LEU A 13 21.02 13.57 -25.24
C LEU A 13 19.77 13.12 -26.02
N ILE A 14 18.81 12.55 -25.29
CA ILE A 14 17.39 12.72 -25.61
C ILE A 14 16.82 13.69 -24.58
N ALA A 15 16.99 14.98 -24.84
CA ALA A 15 16.31 16.05 -24.13
C ALA A 15 15.35 16.72 -25.12
N ALA A 16 14.17 16.14 -25.31
CA ALA A 16 13.06 16.84 -25.93
C ALA A 16 11.74 16.16 -25.57
N THR A 17 10.79 16.99 -25.10
CA THR A 17 9.35 16.74 -24.95
C THR A 17 8.84 16.17 -23.61
N LEU A 18 9.02 16.94 -22.53
CA LEU A 18 8.14 16.87 -21.34
C LEU A 18 7.50 18.24 -21.01
N LEU A 19 7.28 19.10 -22.00
CA LEU A 19 6.72 20.45 -21.79
C LEU A 19 5.34 20.69 -22.41
N THR A 20 4.58 19.63 -22.70
CA THR A 20 3.16 19.78 -23.08
C THR A 20 2.31 18.73 -22.38
N SER A 21 2.16 18.88 -21.07
CA SER A 21 0.98 18.38 -20.39
C SER A 21 0.46 19.49 -19.49
N PRO A 22 -0.78 19.97 -19.70
CA PRO A 22 -1.42 20.88 -18.77
C PRO A 22 -1.48 20.18 -17.41
N MET A 23 -0.69 20.65 -16.44
CA MET A 23 -0.89 20.30 -15.03
C MET A 23 -2.11 21.06 -14.51
N ALA A 24 -3.27 20.77 -15.10
CA ALA A 24 -4.57 21.06 -14.53
C ALA A 24 -5.10 19.77 -13.90
N MET A 25 -4.36 19.23 -12.93
CA MET A 25 -4.92 18.36 -11.91
C MET A 25 -5.14 19.19 -10.65
N ALA A 26 -5.92 20.26 -10.77
CA ALA A 26 -6.85 20.57 -9.69
C ALA A 26 -7.96 19.52 -9.82
N SER A 27 -7.65 18.28 -9.43
CA SER A 27 -8.70 17.32 -9.13
C SER A 27 -9.49 17.99 -8.02
N ASP A 28 -10.69 18.41 -8.37
CA ASP A 28 -11.76 18.71 -7.45
C ASP A 28 -11.77 17.59 -6.42
N HIS A 29 -11.09 17.80 -5.29
CA HIS A 29 -11.23 16.96 -4.12
C HIS A 29 -12.59 17.32 -3.56
N GLY A 30 -13.62 16.85 -4.26
CA GLY A 30 -14.98 16.85 -3.78
C GLY A 30 -14.92 16.36 -2.35
N GLU A 31 -15.56 17.12 -1.47
CA GLU A 31 -15.54 16.96 -0.03
C GLU A 31 -16.03 15.55 0.32
N HIS A 32 -15.13 14.58 0.27
CA HIS A 32 -15.37 13.24 0.76
C HIS A 32 -15.37 13.40 2.27
N HIS A 33 -16.52 13.81 2.80
CA HIS A 33 -16.86 13.57 4.19
C HIS A 33 -16.72 12.07 4.40
N ARG A 34 -15.52 11.65 4.82
CA ARG A 34 -15.33 10.38 5.50
C ARG A 34 -16.25 10.48 6.70
N GLY A 35 -17.45 9.91 6.58
CA GLY A 35 -18.45 9.93 7.62
C GLY A 35 -17.79 9.57 8.94
N LYS A 36 -18.21 10.24 10.01
CA LYS A 36 -17.83 9.86 11.37
C LYS A 36 -18.22 8.38 11.53
N HIS A 37 -17.28 7.47 11.32
CA HIS A 37 -17.52 6.05 11.52
C HIS A 37 -17.93 5.88 12.98
N ASP A 38 -19.05 5.19 13.21
CA ASP A 38 -19.50 4.88 14.56
C ASP A 38 -18.36 4.12 15.27
N LYS A 39 -17.97 4.65 16.42
CA LYS A 39 -16.85 4.10 17.18
C LYS A 39 -17.24 2.75 17.79
N ALA A 40 -18.51 2.56 18.17
CA ALA A 40 -19.02 1.30 18.69
C ALA A 40 -18.96 0.22 17.60
N GLU A 41 -19.49 0.53 16.41
CA GLU A 41 -19.42 -0.35 15.24
C GLU A 41 -17.97 -0.69 14.87
N MET A 42 -17.03 0.26 14.98
CA MET A 42 -15.62 -0.02 14.75
C MET A 42 -15.00 -0.98 15.78
N CYS A 43 -15.39 -0.88 17.06
CA CYS A 43 -14.93 -1.79 18.11
C CYS A 43 -15.49 -3.20 17.93
N GLU A 44 -16.76 -3.32 17.54
CA GLU A 44 -17.36 -4.61 17.19
C GLU A 44 -16.69 -5.23 15.98
N ASN A 45 -16.48 -4.47 14.90
CA ASN A 45 -15.77 -4.93 13.71
C ASN A 45 -14.33 -5.38 14.04
N MET A 46 -13.66 -4.72 14.97
CA MET A 46 -12.33 -5.13 15.44
C MET A 46 -12.39 -6.47 16.18
N ARG A 47 -13.31 -6.59 17.15
CA ARG A 47 -13.51 -7.81 17.95
C ARG A 47 -13.86 -9.01 17.08
N GLU A 48 -14.66 -8.78 16.05
CA GLU A 48 -15.16 -9.82 15.15
C GLU A 48 -14.27 -10.05 13.92
N GLY A 49 -13.17 -9.30 13.77
CA GLY A 49 -12.27 -9.41 12.62
C GLY A 49 -12.94 -9.06 11.28
N LYS A 50 -13.94 -8.17 11.29
CA LYS A 50 -14.75 -7.79 10.13
C LYS A 50 -14.24 -6.52 9.44
N GLY A 51 -14.70 -6.30 8.21
CA GLY A 51 -14.39 -5.09 7.43
C GLY A 51 -12.90 -4.95 7.15
N TRP A 52 -12.32 -3.82 7.57
CA TRP A 52 -10.90 -3.53 7.32
C TRP A 52 -9.94 -4.40 8.15
N PHE A 53 -10.44 -5.09 9.17
CA PHE A 53 -9.68 -6.01 10.00
C PHE A 53 -9.67 -7.46 9.46
N ASN A 54 -10.48 -7.77 8.44
CA ASN A 54 -10.44 -9.06 7.77
C ASN A 54 -9.26 -9.10 6.79
N ASP A 55 -8.15 -9.69 7.22
CA ASP A 55 -6.90 -9.66 6.47
C ASP A 55 -6.82 -10.78 5.42
N GLU A 56 -7.27 -12.01 5.72
CA GLU A 56 -7.02 -13.19 4.87
C GLU A 56 -7.60 -13.06 3.45
N LYS A 57 -8.90 -12.76 3.32
CA LYS A 57 -9.54 -12.59 1.99
C LYS A 57 -8.96 -11.42 1.21
N ARG A 58 -8.38 -10.45 1.92
CA ARG A 58 -7.77 -9.28 1.31
C ARG A 58 -6.39 -9.64 0.78
N GLN A 59 -5.59 -10.34 1.58
CA GLN A 59 -4.25 -10.81 1.22
C GLN A 59 -4.29 -11.71 -0.01
N GLU A 60 -5.26 -12.63 -0.09
CA GLU A 60 -5.42 -13.51 -1.25
C GLU A 60 -5.67 -12.71 -2.55
N LYS A 61 -6.56 -11.73 -2.51
CA LYS A 61 -6.81 -10.84 -3.66
C LYS A 61 -5.58 -10.02 -4.06
N TRP A 62 -4.78 -9.56 -3.08
CA TRP A 62 -3.54 -8.83 -3.38
C TRP A 62 -2.49 -9.75 -4.00
N ALA A 63 -2.39 -11.00 -3.56
CA ALA A 63 -1.47 -11.98 -4.14
C ALA A 63 -1.85 -12.33 -5.59
N GLU A 64 -3.13 -12.54 -5.87
CA GLU A 64 -3.63 -12.76 -7.23
C GLU A 64 -3.33 -11.55 -8.12
N HIS A 65 -3.66 -10.34 -7.65
CA HIS A 65 -3.41 -9.11 -8.39
C HIS A 65 -1.93 -8.86 -8.65
N ARG A 66 -1.05 -9.20 -7.70
CA ARG A 66 0.40 -9.08 -7.86
C ARG A 66 0.91 -9.97 -8.99
N ASN A 67 0.43 -11.21 -9.07
CA ASN A 67 0.83 -12.15 -10.10
C ASN A 67 0.28 -11.74 -11.48
N ASP A 68 -0.99 -11.31 -11.56
CA ASP A 68 -1.56 -10.73 -12.78
C ASP A 68 -0.71 -9.57 -13.32
N MET A 69 -0.27 -8.67 -12.43
CA MET A 69 0.57 -7.54 -12.82
C MET A 69 1.95 -7.97 -13.32
N ALA A 70 2.58 -8.98 -12.70
CA ALA A 70 3.84 -9.53 -13.17
C ALA A 70 3.71 -10.14 -14.58
N ASP A 71 2.59 -10.83 -14.84
CA ASP A 71 2.29 -11.42 -16.15
C ASP A 71 2.03 -10.36 -17.22
N ARG A 72 1.25 -9.32 -16.89
CA ARG A 72 0.96 -8.19 -17.78
C ARG A 72 2.20 -7.39 -18.14
N LEU A 73 3.12 -7.23 -17.20
CA LEU A 73 4.41 -6.59 -17.41
C LEU A 73 5.41 -7.51 -18.11
N LYS A 74 5.08 -8.80 -18.28
CA LYS A 74 5.93 -9.82 -18.90
C LYS A 74 7.30 -9.89 -18.22
N LEU A 75 7.30 -9.84 -16.89
CA LEU A 75 8.54 -9.89 -16.10
C LEU A 75 9.26 -11.22 -16.32
N THR A 76 10.57 -11.15 -16.51
CA THR A 76 11.45 -12.33 -16.51
C THR A 76 11.54 -12.94 -15.11
N ASP A 77 12.09 -14.14 -15.00
CA ASP A 77 12.24 -14.82 -13.71
C ASP A 77 13.07 -13.99 -12.71
N GLU A 78 14.19 -13.40 -13.15
CA GLU A 78 15.01 -12.50 -12.33
C GLU A 78 14.25 -11.23 -11.91
N GLN A 79 13.42 -10.67 -12.79
CA GLN A 79 12.59 -9.50 -12.45
C GLN A 79 11.45 -9.87 -11.51
N ARG A 80 10.95 -11.11 -11.57
CA ARG A 80 9.91 -11.63 -10.67
C ARG A 80 10.45 -11.84 -9.26
N GLU A 81 11.70 -12.27 -9.12
CA GLU A 81 12.36 -12.35 -7.82
C GLU A 81 12.41 -10.97 -7.15
N ILE A 82 12.89 -9.94 -7.86
CA ILE A 82 12.90 -8.56 -7.37
C ILE A 82 11.47 -8.05 -7.09
N TRP A 83 10.51 -8.40 -7.94
CA TRP A 83 9.11 -8.04 -7.76
C TRP A 83 8.53 -8.64 -6.48
N ASP A 84 8.84 -9.89 -6.18
CA ASP A 84 8.41 -10.57 -4.96
C ASP A 84 9.05 -9.96 -3.71
N GLU A 85 10.35 -9.65 -3.74
CA GLU A 85 11.04 -8.95 -2.65
C GLU A 85 10.39 -7.60 -2.32
N ILE A 86 10.06 -6.79 -3.33
CA ILE A 86 9.38 -5.49 -3.15
C ILE A 86 8.01 -5.68 -2.46
N HIS A 87 7.28 -6.73 -2.84
CA HIS A 87 5.97 -7.00 -2.27
C HIS A 87 6.05 -7.56 -0.85
N GLU A 88 7.06 -8.39 -0.56
CA GLU A 88 7.35 -8.87 0.79
C GLU A 88 7.69 -7.71 1.73
N GLU A 89 8.61 -6.83 1.33
CA GLU A 89 8.97 -5.63 2.10
C GLU A 89 7.73 -4.73 2.36
N ARG A 90 6.89 -4.55 1.34
CA ARG A 90 5.64 -3.79 1.49
C ARG A 90 4.67 -4.49 2.45
N ARG A 91 4.57 -5.82 2.42
CA ARG A 91 3.72 -6.61 3.31
C ARG A 91 4.15 -6.45 4.76
N GLU A 92 5.44 -6.53 5.05
CA GLU A 92 5.98 -6.31 6.40
C GLU A 92 5.73 -4.88 6.91
N LYS A 93 5.98 -3.87 6.08
CA LYS A 93 5.67 -2.48 6.43
C LYS A 93 4.19 -2.27 6.68
N HIS A 94 3.33 -2.94 5.92
CA HIS A 94 1.90 -2.88 6.11
C HIS A 94 1.48 -3.56 7.41
N SER A 95 1.95 -4.79 7.70
CA SER A 95 1.61 -5.52 8.92
C SER A 95 2.00 -4.74 10.18
N ALA A 96 3.19 -4.14 10.21
CA ALA A 96 3.63 -3.28 11.33
C ALA A 96 2.72 -2.06 11.53
N LYS A 97 2.27 -1.42 10.44
CA LYS A 97 1.32 -0.30 10.50
C LYS A 97 -0.04 -0.75 11.01
N MET A 98 -0.51 -1.92 10.57
CA MET A 98 -1.78 -2.51 10.99
C MET A 98 -1.77 -2.85 12.48
N GLU A 99 -0.70 -3.47 12.98
CA GLU A 99 -0.54 -3.78 14.40
C GLU A 99 -0.57 -2.51 15.25
N LYS A 100 0.19 -1.47 14.86
CA LYS A 100 0.16 -0.18 15.55
C LYS A 100 -1.22 0.46 15.53
N ARG A 101 -1.98 0.29 14.44
CA ARG A 101 -3.35 0.81 14.33
C ARG A 101 -4.33 0.00 15.19
N GLN A 102 -4.22 -1.32 15.23
CA GLN A 102 -5.00 -2.19 16.12
C GLN A 102 -4.81 -1.78 17.58
N LYS A 103 -3.57 -1.64 18.06
CA LYS A 103 -3.29 -1.19 19.44
C LYS A 103 -3.94 0.16 19.78
N LYS A 104 -3.94 1.10 18.83
CA LYS A 104 -4.62 2.40 19.01
C LYS A 104 -6.15 2.25 19.07
N MET A 105 -6.71 1.33 18.30
CA MET A 105 -8.14 1.04 18.31
C MET A 105 -8.55 0.32 19.59
N GLU A 106 -7.80 -0.67 20.04
CA GLU A 106 -8.00 -1.32 21.34
C GLU A 106 -8.03 -0.31 22.48
N LYS A 107 -7.06 0.61 22.52
CA LYS A 107 -7.06 1.67 23.53
C LYS A 107 -8.33 2.52 23.44
N ARG A 108 -8.73 2.93 22.23
CA ARG A 108 -9.96 3.72 22.03
C ARG A 108 -11.22 2.97 22.47
N CYS A 109 -11.30 1.67 22.23
CA CYS A 109 -12.44 0.85 22.65
C CYS A 109 -12.49 0.76 24.18
N LYS A 110 -11.34 0.51 24.85
CA LYS A 110 -11.24 0.50 26.31
C LYS A 110 -11.61 1.85 26.94
N ASP A 111 -11.11 2.95 26.37
CA ASP A 111 -11.42 4.30 26.84
C ASP A 111 -12.94 4.59 26.75
N MET A 112 -13.61 4.07 25.70
CA MET A 112 -15.07 4.19 25.60
C MET A 112 -15.81 3.35 26.63
N GLU A 113 -15.44 2.07 26.79
CA GLU A 113 -16.06 1.16 27.77
C GLU A 113 -16.01 1.76 29.18
N ASN A 114 -14.84 2.29 29.57
CA ASN A 114 -14.66 2.97 30.86
C ASN A 114 -15.57 4.20 30.98
N SER A 115 -15.61 5.06 29.95
CA SER A 115 -16.45 6.27 29.95
C SER A 115 -17.95 6.00 30.03
N THR A 116 -18.41 4.85 29.51
CA THR A 116 -19.81 4.40 29.60
C THR A 116 -20.13 3.69 30.92
N SER A 117 -19.11 3.17 31.63
CA SER A 117 -19.28 2.50 32.94
C SER A 117 -19.28 3.47 34.13
N GLU A 118 -18.77 4.69 33.93
CA GLU A 118 -18.75 5.77 34.93
C GLU A 118 -19.99 6.69 34.86
N GLN A 119 -20.95 6.39 33.97
CA GLN A 119 -22.27 7.03 33.86
C GLN A 119 -23.36 6.09 34.38
#